data_AF-A0A7M5X146-F1
#
_entry.id   AF-A0A7M5X146-F1
#
_cell.length_a   1.000
_cell.length_b   1.000
_cell.length_c   1.000
_cell.angle_alpha   90.00
_cell.angle_beta   90.00
_cell.angle_gamma   90.00
#
_symmetry.space_group_name_H-M   'P 1'
#
loop_
_entity.id
_entity.type
_entity.pdbx_description
1 polymer ?
#
loop_
_entity_poly.entity_id
_entity_poly.type
_entity_poly.pdbx_seq_one_letter_code
_entity_poly.pdbx_strand_id
1 'polypeptide(L)'
;MRFHQKIIVSKMGLDAVLVATTIISIFINEIRTTDVDSKYVIVDGIKVLRADYEAFSRAEEKKKVQDALKKAKEDLMTKEYRLQEEESEEYAKRFPKRCHVCKIFVEELTEVLERNFTKSKSGEFPITTLEFYDAMDETCENMDKYTVTRVNSFRYKKGASLLRKTFEEAQKDSKIKHWSYTTPSDKIDDPTGEIQRLKEKCWRLTEYHGQKNLQRWLKKHQNENILNWFCEDIYLKNNKKGCISKQIWKDDEVKIRDEL
;
A
#
# COMPACT_ATOMS: atom_id res chain seq x y z
N MET A 1 47.78 49.88 -57.37
CA MET A 1 47.67 51.07 -58.23
C MET A 1 47.21 52.25 -57.39
N ARG A 2 47.69 53.47 -57.66
CA ARG A 2 47.23 54.70 -56.98
C ARG A 2 45.92 55.16 -57.62
N PHE A 3 44.94 55.54 -56.80
CA PHE A 3 43.91 56.50 -57.22
C PHE A 3 43.78 57.59 -56.16
N HIS A 4 44.30 58.77 -56.49
CA HIS A 4 43.94 60.00 -55.81
C HIS A 4 42.63 60.51 -56.42
N GLN A 5 41.68 60.92 -55.58
CA GLN A 5 40.84 62.07 -55.88
C GLN A 5 40.42 62.78 -54.59
N LYS A 6 41.00 63.97 -54.35
CA LYS A 6 40.26 65.13 -53.84
C LYS A 6 39.32 65.58 -55.00
N ILE A 7 38.29 66.42 -54.89
CA ILE A 7 37.76 67.37 -53.90
C ILE A 7 36.20 67.27 -54.00
N ILE A 8 35.29 68.01 -53.34
CA ILE A 8 35.26 69.32 -52.66
C ILE A 8 34.54 69.17 -51.30
N VAL A 9 34.83 70.01 -50.31
CA VAL A 9 33.96 70.25 -49.13
C VAL A 9 33.05 71.45 -49.44
N SER A 10 31.73 71.29 -49.36
CA SER A 10 30.81 72.44 -49.34
C SER A 10 30.00 72.48 -48.04
N LYS A 11 30.40 73.47 -47.23
CA LYS A 11 29.74 74.18 -46.13
C LYS A 11 28.20 74.10 -46.02
N MET A 12 27.77 74.31 -44.77
CA MET A 12 26.41 74.61 -44.27
C MET A 12 25.48 73.38 -44.13
N GLY A 13 24.70 73.21 -43.06
CA GLY A 13 24.45 74.08 -41.90
C GLY A 13 24.89 73.50 -40.55
N LEU A 14 24.99 74.36 -39.53
CA LEU A 14 25.47 74.01 -38.18
C LEU A 14 24.36 73.41 -37.28
N ASP A 15 23.14 73.30 -37.79
CA ASP A 15 21.92 73.12 -37.01
C ASP A 15 21.53 71.64 -36.76
N ALA A 16 22.16 70.69 -37.47
CA ALA A 16 21.90 69.25 -37.30
C ALA A 16 22.56 68.64 -36.05
N VAL A 17 23.64 69.24 -35.53
CA VAL A 17 24.45 68.66 -34.45
C VAL A 17 23.82 68.86 -33.06
N LEU A 18 23.01 69.91 -32.87
CA LEU A 18 22.37 70.20 -31.58
C LEU A 18 21.14 69.31 -31.29
N VAL A 19 20.46 68.83 -32.34
CA VAL A 19 19.30 67.93 -32.22
C VAL A 19 19.75 66.48 -32.02
N ALA A 20 20.85 66.06 -32.65
CA ALA A 20 21.39 64.71 -32.48
C ALA A 20 21.91 64.44 -31.05
N THR A 21 22.51 65.43 -30.39
CA THR A 21 23.07 65.27 -29.03
C THR A 21 22.02 65.28 -27.92
N THR A 22 20.89 65.96 -28.12
CA THR A 22 19.78 66.00 -27.16
C THR A 22 18.95 64.71 -27.19
N ILE A 23 18.70 64.11 -28.36
CA ILE A 23 17.97 62.83 -28.47
C ILE A 23 18.77 61.67 -27.87
N ILE A 24 20.10 61.63 -28.06
CA ILE A 24 20.97 60.59 -27.49
C ILE A 24 21.02 60.68 -25.95
N SER A 25 20.98 61.88 -25.37
CA SER A 25 20.94 62.07 -23.91
C SER A 25 19.62 61.60 -23.27
N ILE A 26 18.50 61.70 -23.99
CA ILE A 26 17.20 61.21 -23.52
C ILE A 26 17.18 59.66 -23.56
N PHE A 27 17.64 59.04 -24.66
CA PHE A 27 17.65 57.58 -24.79
C PHE A 27 18.64 56.83 -23.87
N ILE A 28 19.68 57.50 -23.35
CA ILE A 28 20.65 56.86 -22.44
C ILE A 28 20.20 56.90 -20.96
N ASN A 29 19.30 57.81 -20.58
CA ASN A 29 18.81 57.91 -19.20
C ASN A 29 17.57 57.05 -18.88
N GLU A 30 16.94 56.46 -19.90
CA GLU A 30 15.75 55.60 -19.75
C GLU A 30 16.08 54.09 -19.73
N ILE A 31 17.36 53.74 -19.57
CA ILE A 31 17.82 52.35 -19.35
C ILE A 31 18.64 52.26 -18.06
N ARG A 32 18.07 52.71 -16.92
CA ARG A 32 18.68 52.43 -15.59
C ARG A 32 17.78 52.50 -14.35
N THR A 33 16.48 52.20 -14.48
CA THR A 33 15.79 51.49 -13.39
C THR A 33 15.91 50.00 -13.66
N THR A 34 16.99 49.38 -13.17
CA THR A 34 17.09 47.93 -13.15
C THR A 34 15.93 47.37 -12.33
N ASP A 35 15.21 46.44 -12.93
CA ASP A 35 14.09 45.71 -12.35
C ASP A 35 14.54 44.81 -11.18
N VAL A 36 14.69 45.42 -10.00
CA VAL A 36 15.12 44.72 -8.76
C VAL A 36 13.94 44.09 -8.01
N ASP A 37 12.72 44.61 -8.20
CA ASP A 37 11.52 44.10 -7.51
C ASP A 37 10.80 42.96 -8.24
N SER A 38 10.99 42.70 -9.56
CA SER A 38 10.37 41.53 -10.19
C SER A 38 10.88 40.19 -9.66
N LYS A 39 12.12 40.15 -9.16
CA LYS A 39 12.79 38.93 -8.70
C LYS A 39 12.17 38.34 -7.43
N TYR A 40 11.39 39.12 -6.69
CA TYR A 40 10.79 38.73 -5.41
C TYR A 40 9.26 38.75 -5.45
N VAL A 41 8.64 37.94 -4.60
CA VAL A 41 7.20 37.90 -4.33
C VAL A 41 7.02 38.00 -2.81
N ILE A 42 6.05 38.79 -2.35
CA ILE A 42 5.72 38.87 -0.93
C ILE A 42 4.63 37.84 -0.63
N VAL A 43 4.92 36.92 0.28
CA VAL A 43 3.97 35.94 0.82
C VAL A 43 3.93 36.14 2.33
N ASP A 44 2.75 36.41 2.89
CA ASP A 44 2.54 36.67 4.32
C ASP A 44 3.53 37.67 4.96
N GLY A 45 3.89 38.71 4.19
CA GLY A 45 4.83 39.76 4.62
C GLY A 45 6.32 39.44 4.42
N ILE A 46 6.66 38.23 3.95
CA ILE A 46 8.04 37.78 3.72
C ILE A 46 8.39 37.92 2.22
N LYS A 47 9.51 38.58 1.90
CA LYS A 47 10.05 38.62 0.53
C LYS A 47 10.74 37.29 0.20
N VAL A 48 10.16 36.51 -0.71
CA VAL A 48 10.70 35.24 -1.23
C VAL A 48 11.12 35.42 -2.68
N LEU A 49 12.15 34.71 -3.17
CA LEU A 49 12.49 34.73 -4.60
C LEU A 49 11.36 34.11 -5.42
N ARG A 50 10.98 34.76 -6.52
CA ARG A 50 9.87 34.32 -7.40
C ARG A 50 10.07 32.89 -7.91
N ALA A 51 11.29 32.56 -8.32
CA ALA A 51 11.64 31.22 -8.81
C ALA A 51 11.41 30.13 -7.74
N ASP A 52 11.75 30.41 -6.48
CA ASP A 52 11.58 29.47 -5.37
C ASP A 52 10.10 29.31 -4.99
N TYR A 53 9.34 30.42 -5.01
CA TYR A 53 7.89 30.39 -4.80
C TYR A 53 7.17 29.58 -5.89
N GLU A 54 7.51 29.78 -7.17
CA GLU A 54 6.93 29.00 -8.26
C GLU A 54 7.39 27.53 -8.25
N ALA A 55 8.60 27.23 -7.77
CA ALA A 55 9.07 25.86 -7.58
C ALA A 55 8.29 25.16 -6.45
N PHE A 56 8.07 25.86 -5.33
CA PHE A 56 7.30 25.38 -4.19
C PHE A 56 5.83 25.14 -4.57
N SER A 57 5.18 26.11 -5.21
CA SER A 57 3.80 26.02 -5.71
C SER A 57 3.61 24.80 -6.63
N ARG A 58 4.49 24.64 -7.63
CA ARG A 58 4.46 23.47 -8.53
C ARG A 58 4.75 22.14 -7.83
N ALA A 59 5.55 22.13 -6.77
CA ALA A 59 5.79 20.93 -5.95
C ALA A 59 4.54 20.57 -5.11
N GLU A 60 3.84 21.56 -4.55
CA GLU A 60 2.63 21.34 -3.77
C GLU A 60 1.46 20.86 -4.65
N GLU A 61 1.29 21.43 -5.86
CA GLU A 61 0.33 20.94 -6.85
C GLU A 61 0.64 19.50 -7.29
N LYS A 62 1.90 19.19 -7.62
CA LYS A 62 2.32 17.82 -7.95
C LYS A 62 2.01 16.83 -6.82
N LYS A 63 2.24 17.22 -5.56
CA LYS A 63 1.90 16.41 -4.39
C LYS A 63 0.40 16.17 -4.28
N LYS A 64 -0.44 17.22 -4.40
CA LYS A 64 -1.91 17.11 -4.39
C LYS A 64 -2.41 16.18 -5.50
N VAL A 65 -1.85 16.28 -6.71
CA VAL A 65 -2.18 15.40 -7.84
C VAL A 65 -1.75 13.95 -7.58
N GLN A 66 -0.57 13.71 -7.01
CA GLN A 66 -0.12 12.36 -6.63
C GLN A 66 -0.99 11.73 -5.53
N ASP A 67 -1.35 12.49 -4.50
CA ASP A 67 -2.23 12.03 -3.42
C ASP A 67 -3.64 11.71 -3.94
N ALA A 68 -4.17 12.55 -4.84
CA ALA A 68 -5.46 12.31 -5.50
C ALA A 68 -5.42 11.08 -6.43
N LEU A 69 -4.35 10.90 -7.21
CA LEU A 69 -4.16 9.74 -8.08
C LEU A 69 -4.02 8.44 -7.27
N LYS A 70 -3.28 8.47 -6.15
CA LYS A 70 -3.17 7.33 -5.24
C LYS A 70 -4.53 6.94 -4.67
N LYS A 71 -5.29 7.91 -4.16
CA LYS A 71 -6.66 7.69 -3.66
C LYS A 71 -7.58 7.12 -4.75
N ALA A 72 -7.57 7.69 -5.95
CA ALA A 72 -8.38 7.20 -7.06
C ALA A 72 -8.03 5.76 -7.46
N LYS A 73 -6.74 5.37 -7.39
CA LYS A 73 -6.29 3.99 -7.62
C LYS A 73 -6.76 3.03 -6.52
N GLU A 74 -6.70 3.44 -5.25
CA GLU A 74 -7.24 2.68 -4.10
C GLU A 74 -8.76 2.46 -4.25
N ASP A 75 -9.52 3.50 -4.64
CA ASP A 75 -10.96 3.43 -4.87
C ASP A 75 -11.32 2.53 -6.07
N LEU A 76 -10.57 2.62 -7.18
CA LEU A 76 -10.77 1.79 -8.38
C LEU A 76 -10.56 0.30 -8.11
N MET A 77 -9.44 -0.09 -7.48
CA MET A 77 -9.21 -1.50 -7.15
C MET A 77 -10.16 -2.02 -6.06
N THR A 78 -10.59 -1.16 -5.13
CA THR A 78 -11.66 -1.53 -4.18
C THR A 78 -12.98 -1.83 -4.89
N LYS A 79 -13.27 -1.13 -6.00
CA LYS A 79 -14.45 -1.39 -6.85
C LYS A 79 -14.28 -2.65 -7.69
N GLU A 80 -13.13 -2.86 -8.31
CA GLU A 80 -12.79 -4.08 -9.06
C GLU A 80 -12.90 -5.34 -8.17
N TYR A 81 -12.38 -5.27 -6.94
CA TYR A 81 -12.50 -6.33 -5.94
C TYR A 81 -13.96 -6.66 -5.57
N ARG A 82 -14.85 -5.66 -5.54
CA ARG A 82 -16.28 -5.89 -5.29
C ARG A 82 -16.97 -6.55 -6.48
N LEU A 83 -16.67 -6.09 -7.70
CA LEU A 83 -17.25 -6.63 -8.93
C LEU A 83 -16.87 -8.12 -9.12
N GLN A 84 -15.63 -8.50 -8.79
CA GLN A 84 -15.18 -9.91 -8.78
C GLN A 84 -15.95 -10.82 -7.79
N GLU A 85 -16.66 -10.28 -6.80
CA GLU A 85 -17.50 -11.07 -5.87
C GLU A 85 -18.96 -11.22 -6.34
N GLU A 86 -19.42 -10.45 -7.34
CA GLU A 86 -20.82 -10.41 -7.77
C GLU A 86 -21.10 -11.25 -9.04
N GLU A 87 -20.10 -11.48 -9.90
CA GLU A 87 -20.32 -12.01 -11.26
C GLU A 87 -20.55 -13.54 -11.36
N SER A 88 -20.51 -14.32 -10.27
CA SER A 88 -20.76 -15.77 -10.36
C SER A 88 -21.26 -16.45 -9.07
N GLU A 89 -22.56 -16.43 -8.77
CA GLU A 89 -23.11 -17.03 -7.54
C GLU A 89 -22.80 -18.53 -7.34
N GLU A 90 -22.51 -19.28 -8.41
CA GLU A 90 -22.14 -20.69 -8.32
C GLU A 90 -20.63 -20.91 -8.12
N TYR A 91 -19.77 -20.16 -8.82
CA TYR A 91 -18.32 -20.26 -8.66
C TYR A 91 -17.85 -19.54 -7.38
N ALA A 92 -18.44 -18.40 -7.01
CA ALA A 92 -18.18 -17.68 -5.76
C ALA A 92 -18.46 -18.52 -4.49
N LYS A 93 -19.27 -19.59 -4.57
CA LYS A 93 -19.39 -20.60 -3.49
C LYS A 93 -18.07 -21.35 -3.22
N ARG A 94 -17.09 -21.31 -4.13
CA ARG A 94 -15.74 -21.93 -4.04
C ARG A 94 -14.61 -20.92 -3.79
N PHE A 95 -14.95 -19.66 -3.54
CA PHE A 95 -13.98 -18.62 -3.19
C PHE A 95 -14.02 -18.29 -1.69
N PRO A 96 -12.87 -17.96 -1.08
CA PRO A 96 -12.84 -17.44 0.27
C PRO A 96 -13.60 -16.12 0.35
N LYS A 97 -14.66 -16.11 1.16
CA LYS A 97 -15.45 -14.91 1.46
C LYS A 97 -14.63 -13.95 2.32
N ARG A 98 -14.74 -12.64 2.09
CA ARG A 98 -14.12 -11.58 2.92
C ARG A 98 -14.11 -11.89 4.42
N CYS A 99 -15.27 -12.27 4.97
CA CYS A 99 -15.41 -12.60 6.39
C CYS A 99 -14.46 -13.72 6.83
N HIS A 100 -14.35 -14.81 6.05
CA HIS A 100 -13.45 -15.92 6.36
C HIS A 100 -11.98 -15.47 6.30
N VAL A 101 -11.59 -14.74 5.25
CA VAL A 101 -10.22 -14.24 5.07
C VAL A 101 -9.79 -13.39 6.26
N CYS A 102 -10.60 -12.38 6.62
CA CYS A 102 -10.26 -11.47 7.69
C CYS A 102 -10.21 -12.16 9.05
N LYS A 103 -11.14 -13.07 9.32
CA LYS A 103 -11.16 -13.82 10.57
C LYS A 103 -9.94 -14.72 10.72
N ILE A 104 -9.62 -15.52 9.71
CA ILE A 104 -8.43 -16.38 9.71
C ILE A 104 -7.18 -15.53 9.89
N PHE A 105 -7.06 -14.44 9.14
CA PHE A 105 -5.96 -13.50 9.27
C PHE A 105 -5.82 -12.94 10.69
N VAL A 106 -6.90 -12.51 11.33
CA VAL A 106 -6.83 -11.96 12.69
C VAL A 106 -6.51 -13.04 13.75
N GLU A 107 -7.07 -14.24 13.64
CA GLU A 107 -6.74 -15.34 14.55
C GLU A 107 -5.27 -15.77 14.40
N GLU A 108 -4.79 -15.97 13.17
CA GLU A 108 -3.38 -16.26 12.89
C GLU A 108 -2.45 -15.12 13.34
N LEU A 109 -2.80 -13.86 13.09
CA LEU A 109 -1.98 -12.72 13.54
C LEU A 109 -1.89 -12.67 15.06
N THR A 110 -3.00 -12.97 15.77
CA THR A 110 -2.98 -13.05 17.24
C THR A 110 -2.06 -14.17 17.71
N GLU A 111 -2.14 -15.37 17.11
CA GLU A 111 -1.23 -16.49 17.44
C GLU A 111 0.24 -16.20 17.11
N VAL A 112 0.51 -15.54 15.97
CA VAL A 112 1.86 -15.10 15.58
C VAL A 112 2.43 -14.13 16.61
N LEU A 113 1.63 -13.15 17.03
CA LEU A 113 2.04 -12.16 18.03
C LEU A 113 2.25 -12.78 19.42
N GLU A 114 1.35 -13.65 19.88
CA GLU A 114 1.45 -14.28 21.20
C GLU A 114 2.58 -15.31 21.30
N ARG A 115 2.95 -15.95 20.19
CA ARG A 115 4.13 -16.83 20.11
C ARG A 115 5.44 -16.05 20.10
N ASN A 116 5.50 -14.91 19.40
CA ASN A 116 6.74 -14.17 19.17
C ASN A 116 7.00 -13.11 20.26
N PHE A 117 5.96 -12.61 20.95
CA PHE A 117 6.05 -11.47 21.87
C PHE A 117 5.23 -11.64 23.14
N THR A 118 5.86 -11.36 24.28
CA THR A 118 5.18 -11.32 25.58
C THR A 118 4.45 -9.98 25.77
N LYS A 119 3.17 -10.03 26.13
CA LYS A 119 2.40 -8.83 26.49
C LYS A 119 3.01 -8.14 27.71
N SER A 120 3.09 -6.81 27.64
CA SER A 120 3.55 -5.97 28.75
C SER A 120 2.52 -5.91 29.90
N LYS A 121 2.86 -5.23 31.00
CA LYS A 121 1.97 -5.09 32.16
C LYS A 121 0.65 -4.34 31.86
N SER A 122 0.59 -3.54 30.78
CA SER A 122 -0.65 -2.91 30.30
C SER A 122 -1.51 -3.85 29.42
N GLY A 123 -1.02 -5.05 29.10
CA GLY A 123 -1.65 -5.98 28.16
C GLY A 123 -1.23 -5.77 26.70
N GLU A 124 -0.42 -4.75 26.42
CA GLU A 124 -0.01 -4.37 25.06
C GLU A 124 1.28 -5.10 24.64
N PHE A 125 1.37 -5.45 23.35
CA PHE A 125 2.59 -6.00 22.73
C PHE A 125 3.62 -4.88 22.51
N PRO A 126 4.84 -4.99 23.08
CA PRO A 126 5.89 -3.98 22.97
C PRO A 126 6.70 -4.14 21.67
N ILE A 127 6.04 -4.00 20.52
CA ILE A 127 6.62 -4.30 19.20
C ILE A 127 6.75 -3.08 18.30
N THR A 128 7.75 -3.10 17.41
CA THR A 128 7.94 -2.04 16.41
C THR A 128 6.97 -2.19 15.24
N THR A 129 6.85 -1.12 14.42
CA THR A 129 6.06 -1.18 13.19
C THR A 129 6.62 -2.19 12.17
N LEU A 130 7.94 -2.42 12.16
CA LEU A 130 8.57 -3.33 11.19
C LEU A 130 8.28 -4.79 11.58
N GLU A 131 8.54 -5.18 12.83
CA GLU A 131 8.22 -6.52 13.35
C GLU A 131 6.73 -6.86 13.21
N PHE A 132 5.85 -5.86 13.32
CA PHE A 132 4.42 -6.05 13.09
C PHE A 132 4.07 -6.28 11.60
N TYR A 133 4.86 -5.73 10.66
CA TYR A 133 4.71 -6.03 9.24
C TYR A 133 5.23 -7.44 8.94
N ASP A 134 6.39 -7.82 9.49
CA ASP A 134 6.93 -9.18 9.39
C ASP A 134 5.93 -10.23 9.97
N ALA A 135 5.25 -9.88 11.07
CA ALA A 135 4.18 -10.71 11.64
C ALA A 135 2.95 -10.85 10.74
N MET A 136 2.53 -9.80 10.02
CA MET A 136 1.45 -9.89 9.03
C MET A 136 1.84 -10.72 7.80
N ASP A 137 3.11 -10.65 7.39
CA ASP A 137 3.62 -11.42 6.27
C ASP A 137 3.69 -12.91 6.63
N GLU A 138 4.20 -13.25 7.83
CA GLU A 138 4.15 -14.62 8.39
C GLU A 138 2.69 -15.11 8.54
N THR A 139 1.75 -14.23 8.91
CA THR A 139 0.32 -14.53 9.00
C THR A 139 -0.26 -14.97 7.65
N CYS A 140 0.12 -14.31 6.55
CA CYS A 140 -0.34 -14.71 5.21
C CYS A 140 0.37 -15.97 4.70
N GLU A 141 1.63 -16.21 5.04
CA GLU A 141 2.30 -17.50 4.77
C GLU A 141 1.66 -18.66 5.55
N ASN A 142 1.19 -18.43 6.77
CA ASN A 142 0.49 -19.43 7.58
C ASN A 142 -0.84 -19.93 6.99
N MET A 143 -1.36 -19.30 5.92
CA MET A 143 -2.57 -19.76 5.23
C MET A 143 -2.42 -21.18 4.66
N ASP A 144 -1.20 -21.61 4.32
CA ASP A 144 -0.91 -22.98 3.80
C ASP A 144 -1.04 -24.09 4.88
N LYS A 145 -1.23 -23.68 6.15
CA LYS A 145 -1.56 -24.58 7.27
C LYS A 145 -3.05 -24.90 7.35
N TYR A 146 -3.88 -24.31 6.48
CA TYR A 146 -5.33 -24.54 6.44
C TYR A 146 -5.75 -25.58 5.41
N THR A 147 -6.87 -26.25 5.70
CA THR A 147 -7.55 -27.19 4.81
C THR A 147 -9.01 -26.81 4.64
N VAL A 148 -9.59 -27.17 3.48
CA VAL A 148 -11.01 -26.94 3.18
C VAL A 148 -11.84 -28.14 3.64
N THR A 149 -12.81 -27.88 4.53
CA THR A 149 -13.75 -28.90 5.03
C THR A 149 -15.16 -28.68 4.48
N ARG A 150 -15.90 -29.76 4.22
CA ARG A 150 -17.27 -29.72 3.68
C ARG A 150 -18.37 -29.72 4.76
N VAL A 151 -18.05 -30.23 5.95
CA VAL A 151 -19.02 -30.57 7.00
C VAL A 151 -19.20 -29.45 8.03
N ASN A 152 -18.18 -28.60 8.20
CA ASN A 152 -18.12 -27.66 9.32
C ASN A 152 -18.89 -26.36 9.08
N SER A 153 -19.38 -25.77 10.18
CA SER A 153 -20.07 -24.48 10.17
C SER A 153 -19.18 -23.35 9.64
N PHE A 154 -17.88 -23.43 9.88
CA PHE A 154 -16.82 -22.61 9.28
C PHE A 154 -16.00 -23.50 8.34
N ARG A 155 -15.79 -23.07 7.08
CA ARG A 155 -15.24 -23.95 6.03
C ARG A 155 -13.80 -24.39 6.30
N TYR A 156 -12.96 -23.52 6.85
CA TYR A 156 -11.53 -23.79 6.97
C TYR A 156 -11.20 -24.42 8.32
N LYS A 157 -10.27 -25.37 8.31
CA LYS A 157 -9.72 -26.03 9.50
C LYS A 157 -8.21 -25.82 9.50
N LYS A 158 -7.62 -25.47 10.66
CA LYS A 158 -6.17 -25.40 10.82
C LYS A 158 -5.63 -26.80 11.08
N GLY A 159 -4.66 -27.23 10.28
CA GLY A 159 -4.09 -28.57 10.35
C GLY A 159 -3.91 -29.25 9.01
N ALA A 160 -3.02 -30.25 8.99
CA ALA A 160 -2.75 -31.06 7.81
C ALA A 160 -3.77 -32.20 7.65
N SER A 161 -4.13 -32.51 6.41
CA SER A 161 -4.92 -33.71 6.11
C SER A 161 -4.20 -34.97 6.59
N LEU A 162 -4.96 -36.05 6.82
CA LEU A 162 -4.38 -37.36 7.14
C LEU A 162 -3.35 -37.78 6.08
N LEU A 163 -3.64 -37.51 4.80
CA LEU A 163 -2.77 -37.81 3.68
C LEU A 163 -1.44 -37.04 3.76
N ARG A 164 -1.47 -35.71 4.02
CA ARG A 164 -0.25 -34.91 4.21
C ARG A 164 0.56 -35.40 5.42
N LYS A 165 -0.09 -35.73 6.55
CA LYS A 165 0.58 -36.28 7.74
C LYS A 165 1.29 -37.59 7.44
N THR A 166 0.60 -38.54 6.80
CA THR A 166 1.21 -39.83 6.41
C THR A 166 2.37 -39.65 5.42
N PHE A 167 2.31 -38.68 4.52
CA PHE A 167 3.45 -38.36 3.63
C PHE A 167 4.62 -37.71 4.38
N GLU A 168 4.37 -36.80 5.32
CA GLU A 168 5.42 -36.21 6.16
C GLU A 168 6.09 -37.24 7.08
N GLU A 169 5.33 -38.19 7.63
CA GLU A 169 5.82 -39.33 8.41
C GLU A 169 6.66 -40.27 7.54
N ALA A 170 6.14 -40.69 6.39
CA ALA A 170 6.87 -41.54 5.43
C ALA A 170 8.16 -40.87 4.91
N GLN A 171 8.19 -39.54 4.81
CA GLN A 171 9.40 -38.80 4.43
C GLN A 171 10.44 -38.76 5.57
N LYS A 172 10.02 -38.61 6.84
CA LYS A 172 10.92 -38.62 8.01
C LYS A 172 11.62 -39.97 8.18
N ASP A 173 10.90 -41.07 7.98
CA ASP A 173 11.43 -42.43 8.12
C ASP A 173 12.19 -42.93 6.87
N SER A 174 12.22 -42.13 5.80
CA SER A 174 12.88 -42.49 4.54
C SER A 174 14.41 -42.44 4.65
N LYS A 175 15.06 -43.55 4.28
CA LYS A 175 16.53 -43.61 4.10
C LYS A 175 17.01 -42.83 2.86
N ILE A 176 16.09 -42.41 1.98
CA ILE A 176 16.40 -41.65 0.77
C ILE A 176 16.39 -40.16 1.13
N LYS A 177 17.57 -39.59 1.39
CA LYS A 177 17.75 -38.19 1.86
C LYS A 177 17.07 -37.10 1.03
N HIS A 178 16.72 -37.37 -0.23
CA HIS A 178 16.20 -36.39 -1.18
C HIS A 178 15.05 -36.93 -2.06
N TRP A 179 14.13 -37.73 -1.50
CA TRP A 179 12.87 -37.98 -2.20
C TRP A 179 11.95 -36.75 -2.04
N SER A 180 11.72 -36.05 -3.15
CA SER A 180 10.65 -35.06 -3.29
C SER A 180 9.51 -35.64 -4.13
N TYR A 181 8.28 -35.28 -3.77
CA TYR A 181 7.11 -35.56 -4.60
C TYR A 181 7.09 -34.59 -5.79
N THR A 182 6.60 -35.04 -6.94
CA THR A 182 6.36 -34.18 -8.12
C THR A 182 5.31 -33.10 -7.83
N THR A 183 4.41 -33.37 -6.89
CA THR A 183 3.43 -32.41 -6.36
C THR A 183 4.01 -31.73 -5.12
N PRO A 184 4.16 -30.39 -5.12
CA PRO A 184 4.52 -29.61 -3.93
C PRO A 184 3.55 -29.84 -2.75
N SER A 185 4.06 -29.83 -1.51
CA SER A 185 3.31 -30.20 -0.31
C SER A 185 2.13 -29.27 -0.01
N ASP A 186 2.22 -28.00 -0.39
CA ASP A 186 1.15 -27.00 -0.41
C ASP A 186 -0.05 -27.42 -1.27
N LYS A 187 0.18 -28.17 -2.36
CA LYS A 187 -0.87 -28.57 -3.32
C LYS A 187 -1.54 -29.91 -3.00
N ILE A 188 -0.96 -30.69 -2.08
CA ILE A 188 -1.53 -31.98 -1.67
C ILE A 188 -2.88 -31.77 -0.96
N ASP A 189 -2.96 -30.73 -0.13
CA ASP A 189 -4.14 -30.41 0.69
C ASP A 189 -5.11 -29.42 0.01
N ASP A 190 -4.74 -28.85 -1.14
CA ASP A 190 -5.58 -27.93 -1.91
C ASP A 190 -5.72 -28.31 -3.41
N PRO A 191 -6.44 -29.41 -3.72
CA PRO A 191 -6.74 -29.79 -5.11
C PRO A 191 -7.67 -28.80 -5.84
N THR A 192 -8.15 -27.74 -5.17
CA THR A 192 -9.09 -26.75 -5.72
C THR A 192 -8.49 -25.36 -5.93
N GLY A 193 -7.26 -25.12 -5.45
CA GLY A 193 -6.66 -23.79 -5.35
C GLY A 193 -7.40 -22.83 -4.38
N GLU A 194 -8.26 -23.33 -3.49
CA GLU A 194 -9.02 -22.46 -2.56
C GLU A 194 -8.18 -21.91 -1.40
N ILE A 195 -7.17 -22.66 -0.92
CA ILE A 195 -6.19 -22.19 0.05
C ILE A 195 -5.20 -21.23 -0.61
N GLN A 196 -4.75 -21.52 -1.84
CA GLN A 196 -3.96 -20.56 -2.62
C GLN A 196 -4.70 -19.21 -2.81
N ARG A 197 -6.00 -19.25 -3.12
CA ARG A 197 -6.85 -18.05 -3.19
C ARG A 197 -7.11 -17.40 -1.84
N LEU A 198 -7.06 -18.14 -0.73
CA LEU A 198 -7.14 -17.60 0.64
C LEU A 198 -5.88 -16.80 0.96
N LYS A 199 -4.69 -17.37 0.66
CA LYS A 199 -3.39 -16.72 0.77
C LYS A 199 -3.32 -15.44 -0.08
N GLU A 200 -3.70 -15.49 -1.35
CA GLU A 200 -3.79 -14.29 -2.21
C GLU A 200 -4.74 -13.22 -1.65
N LYS A 201 -5.91 -13.61 -1.11
CA LYS A 201 -6.82 -12.66 -0.47
C LYS A 201 -6.28 -12.11 0.87
N CYS A 202 -5.43 -12.85 1.58
CA CYS A 202 -4.70 -12.36 2.74
C CYS A 202 -3.72 -11.24 2.35
N TRP A 203 -2.89 -11.48 1.32
CA TRP A 203 -1.96 -10.47 0.81
C TRP A 203 -2.65 -9.18 0.34
N ARG A 204 -3.80 -9.30 -0.34
CA ARG A 204 -4.63 -8.13 -0.69
C ARG A 204 -5.26 -7.45 0.52
N LEU A 205 -5.60 -8.20 1.57
CA LEU A 205 -6.11 -7.66 2.83
C LEU A 205 -5.02 -6.83 3.54
N THR A 206 -3.79 -7.35 3.64
CA THR A 206 -2.67 -6.65 4.29
C THR A 206 -2.27 -5.39 3.51
N GLU A 207 -2.16 -5.47 2.18
CA GLU A 207 -1.80 -4.35 1.31
C GLU A 207 -2.81 -3.19 1.38
N TYR A 208 -4.10 -3.44 1.11
CA TYR A 208 -5.09 -2.34 0.95
C TYR A 208 -5.78 -1.90 2.25
N HIS A 209 -5.83 -2.77 3.26
CA HIS A 209 -6.56 -2.48 4.50
C HIS A 209 -5.70 -2.67 5.75
N GLY A 210 -4.80 -3.65 5.76
CA GLY A 210 -3.98 -4.03 6.90
C GLY A 210 -3.03 -2.92 7.31
N GLN A 211 -1.99 -2.64 6.50
CA GLN A 211 -0.88 -1.75 6.85
C GLN A 211 -1.32 -0.48 7.61
N LYS A 212 -2.20 0.35 7.02
CA LYS A 212 -2.62 1.63 7.63
C LYS A 212 -3.54 1.48 8.84
N ASN A 213 -4.45 0.50 8.84
CA ASN A 213 -5.44 0.39 9.93
C ASN A 213 -4.87 -0.45 11.08
N LEU A 214 -4.22 -1.56 10.81
CA LEU A 214 -3.59 -2.40 11.83
C LEU A 214 -2.40 -1.69 12.50
N GLN A 215 -1.66 -0.82 11.78
CA GLN A 215 -0.70 0.08 12.43
C GLN A 215 -1.38 1.10 13.37
N ARG A 216 -2.62 1.54 13.06
CA ARG A 216 -3.40 2.39 13.99
C ARG A 216 -3.84 1.58 15.21
N TRP A 217 -4.31 0.35 15.02
CA TRP A 217 -4.65 -0.57 16.11
C TRP A 217 -3.45 -0.77 17.04
N LEU A 218 -2.29 -1.14 16.48
CA LEU A 218 -1.04 -1.33 17.21
C LEU A 218 -0.64 -0.11 18.07
N LYS A 219 -0.89 1.11 17.59
CA LYS A 219 -0.49 2.34 18.26
C LYS A 219 -1.49 2.90 19.27
N LYS A 220 -2.77 2.48 19.23
CA LYS A 220 -3.87 3.17 19.93
C LYS A 220 -5.03 2.31 20.43
N HIS A 221 -5.15 1.07 19.97
CA HIS A 221 -6.33 0.22 20.21
C HIS A 221 -5.96 -1.22 20.57
N GLN A 222 -4.73 -1.49 21.06
CA GLN A 222 -4.32 -2.85 21.45
C GLN A 222 -5.17 -3.44 22.60
N ASN A 223 -5.80 -2.58 23.38
CA ASN A 223 -6.81 -2.91 24.39
C ASN A 223 -8.16 -3.35 23.81
N GLU A 224 -8.39 -3.16 22.51
CA GLU A 224 -9.62 -3.54 21.81
C GLU A 224 -9.44 -4.85 21.04
N ASN A 225 -10.47 -5.68 21.01
CA ASN A 225 -10.42 -6.95 20.28
C ASN A 225 -10.28 -6.67 18.77
N ILE A 226 -9.12 -7.05 18.22
CA ILE A 226 -8.73 -6.87 16.82
C ILE A 226 -9.73 -7.47 15.83
N LEU A 227 -10.44 -8.55 16.17
CA LEU A 227 -11.41 -9.18 15.28
C LEU A 227 -12.63 -8.26 15.07
N ASN A 228 -13.12 -7.64 16.14
CA ASN A 228 -14.23 -6.69 16.05
C ASN A 228 -13.73 -5.39 15.39
N TRP A 229 -12.67 -4.79 15.95
CA TRP A 229 -12.15 -3.50 15.51
C TRP A 229 -11.72 -3.48 14.03
N PHE A 230 -11.01 -4.52 13.56
CA PHE A 230 -10.54 -4.57 12.18
C PHE A 230 -11.55 -5.24 11.25
N CYS A 231 -12.03 -6.44 11.57
CA CYS A 231 -12.89 -7.16 10.63
C CYS A 231 -14.30 -6.62 10.60
N GLU A 232 -14.94 -6.37 11.74
CA GLU A 232 -16.34 -5.95 11.79
C GLU A 232 -16.52 -4.50 11.32
N ASP A 233 -15.78 -3.57 11.92
CA ASP A 233 -15.97 -2.13 11.73
C ASP A 233 -15.28 -1.59 10.47
N ILE A 234 -14.04 -2.02 10.20
CA ILE A 234 -13.22 -1.44 9.13
C ILE A 234 -13.34 -2.23 7.81
N TYR A 235 -13.18 -3.55 7.85
CA TYR A 235 -13.05 -4.35 6.63
C TYR A 235 -14.39 -4.87 6.07
N LEU A 236 -15.33 -5.28 6.92
CA LEU A 236 -16.64 -5.79 6.51
C LEU A 236 -17.72 -4.71 6.46
N LYS A 237 -17.58 -3.62 7.23
CA LYS A 237 -18.49 -2.45 7.22
C LYS A 237 -19.95 -2.87 7.27
N ASN A 238 -20.29 -3.66 8.29
CA ASN A 238 -21.61 -4.24 8.55
C ASN A 238 -22.13 -5.33 7.56
N ASN A 239 -21.42 -5.67 6.49
CA ASN A 239 -21.85 -6.73 5.57
C ASN A 239 -21.38 -8.13 5.99
N LYS A 240 -22.31 -9.09 6.03
CA LYS A 240 -22.06 -10.54 6.13
C LYS A 240 -21.20 -10.98 7.35
N LYS A 241 -21.47 -10.43 8.55
CA LYS A 241 -20.78 -10.75 9.83
C LYS A 241 -20.86 -12.22 10.29
N GLY A 242 -21.78 -13.03 9.76
CA GLY A 242 -22.13 -14.37 10.27
C GLY A 242 -21.06 -15.48 10.22
N CYS A 243 -19.79 -15.15 9.98
CA CYS A 243 -18.67 -16.07 10.19
C CYS A 243 -17.83 -15.73 11.44
N ILE A 244 -17.88 -14.48 11.92
CA ILE A 244 -17.12 -13.98 13.07
C ILE A 244 -17.40 -14.85 14.30
N SER A 245 -18.69 -15.01 14.62
CA SER A 245 -19.20 -15.77 15.78
C SER A 245 -19.05 -17.29 15.71
N LYS A 246 -18.55 -17.85 14.60
CA LYS A 246 -18.26 -19.30 14.50
C LYS A 246 -16.92 -19.60 15.19
N GLN A 247 -16.53 -20.86 15.34
CA GLN A 247 -15.15 -21.21 15.71
C GLN A 247 -14.36 -21.70 14.50
N ILE A 248 -13.05 -21.48 14.51
CA ILE A 248 -12.11 -22.12 13.58
C ILE A 248 -11.64 -23.41 14.24
N TRP A 249 -11.80 -24.52 13.53
CA TRP A 249 -11.46 -25.84 14.05
C TRP A 249 -9.95 -26.05 14.00
N LYS A 250 -9.39 -26.54 15.11
CA LYS A 250 -8.01 -27.01 15.19
C LYS A 250 -7.98 -28.54 15.18
N ASP A 251 -6.88 -29.14 14.71
CA ASP A 251 -6.74 -30.59 14.63
C ASP A 251 -6.92 -31.30 15.98
N ASP A 252 -6.49 -30.66 17.08
CA ASP A 252 -6.53 -31.23 18.42
C ASP A 252 -7.95 -31.38 18.99
N GLU A 253 -8.92 -30.59 18.50
CA GLU A 253 -10.31 -30.58 18.98
C GLU A 253 -11.16 -31.71 18.37
N VAL A 254 -10.71 -32.31 17.25
CA VAL A 254 -11.50 -33.35 16.55
C VAL A 254 -11.46 -34.68 17.30
N LYS A 255 -10.34 -35.01 17.95
CA LYS A 255 -10.20 -36.24 18.75
C LYS A 255 -11.28 -36.41 19.83
N ILE A 256 -11.78 -35.29 20.38
CA ILE A 256 -12.78 -35.29 21.45
C ILE A 256 -14.18 -35.67 20.93
N ARG A 257 -14.44 -35.58 19.62
CA ARG A 257 -15.75 -35.91 19.03
C ARG A 257 -15.85 -37.30 18.41
N ASP A 258 -14.73 -37.92 18.08
CA ASP A 258 -14.70 -39.29 17.53
C ASP A 258 -14.64 -40.36 18.66
N GLU A 259 -14.65 -39.94 19.93
CA GLU A 259 -14.66 -40.78 21.14
C GLU A 259 -15.98 -40.65 21.97
N LEU A 260 -17.04 -40.01 21.42
CA LEU A 260 -18.37 -39.82 22.03
C LEU A 260 -19.52 -40.26 21.12
#